data_AF-A0A485A575-F1
#
_entry.id   AF-A0A485A575-F1
#
_cell.length_a   1.000
_cell.length_b   1.000
_cell.length_c   1.000
_cell.angle_alpha   90.00
_cell.angle_beta   90.00
_cell.angle_gamma   90.00
#
_symmetry.space_group_name_H-M   'P 1'
#
loop_
_entity.id
_entity.type
_entity.pdbx_description
1 polymer ?
#
loop_
_entity_poly.entity_id
_entity_poly.type
_entity_poly.pdbx_seq_one_letter_code
_entity_poly.pdbx_strand_id
1 'polypeptide(L)'
;MLPCDVAEDASIESLFTELAKVWPKFDGFVHSIGFAPADQLDGDYVNAVTREGFKIAHDISAYSFVAMAKACRSMLNPDSALLTLSYLGAERAIPNYNVMGAGKSVSGSKRALHG
;
A
#
# COMPACT_ATOMS: atom_id res chain seq x y z
N MET A 1 -1.36 -12.85 -16.02
CA MET A 1 -1.34 -11.65 -15.15
C MET A 1 -2.66 -11.64 -14.40
N LEU A 2 -2.64 -11.44 -13.08
CA LEU A 2 -3.86 -11.33 -12.27
C LEU A 2 -4.15 -9.83 -12.04
N PRO A 3 -5.32 -9.31 -12.41
CA PRO A 3 -5.67 -7.91 -12.17
C PRO A 3 -5.95 -7.67 -10.68
N CYS A 4 -5.54 -6.51 -10.17
CA CYS A 4 -5.86 -6.09 -8.81
C CYS A 4 -5.89 -4.56 -8.75
N ASP A 5 -7.07 -4.01 -8.51
CA ASP A 5 -7.24 -2.63 -8.07
C ASP A 5 -7.29 -2.60 -6.54
N VAL A 6 -6.30 -1.96 -5.93
CA VAL A 6 -6.18 -1.92 -4.45
C VAL A 6 -7.15 -0.94 -3.79
N ALA A 7 -7.93 -0.19 -4.57
CA ALA A 7 -9.04 0.62 -4.07
C ALA A 7 -10.27 -0.24 -3.70
N GLU A 8 -10.33 -1.48 -4.19
CA GLU A 8 -11.52 -2.34 -4.10
C GLU A 8 -11.19 -3.64 -3.36
N ASP A 9 -11.77 -3.84 -2.17
CA ASP A 9 -11.55 -5.04 -1.35
C ASP A 9 -11.84 -6.33 -2.12
N ALA A 10 -12.93 -6.35 -2.89
CA ALA A 10 -13.30 -7.50 -3.73
C ALA A 10 -12.24 -7.84 -4.79
N SER A 11 -11.53 -6.82 -5.32
CA SER A 11 -10.45 -7.04 -6.27
C SER A 11 -9.22 -7.64 -5.60
N ILE A 12 -8.91 -7.22 -4.37
CA ILE A 12 -7.82 -7.80 -3.57
C ILE A 12 -8.13 -9.26 -3.22
N GLU A 13 -9.36 -9.57 -2.80
CA GLU A 13 -9.80 -10.93 -2.48
C GLU A 13 -9.76 -11.85 -3.71
N SER A 14 -10.21 -11.34 -4.86
CA SER A 14 -10.17 -12.08 -6.12
C SER A 14 -8.74 -12.40 -6.54
N LEU A 15 -7.80 -11.45 -6.41
CA LEU A 15 -6.38 -11.67 -6.70
C LEU A 15 -5.85 -12.90 -5.94
N PHE A 16 -6.05 -12.96 -4.62
CA PHE A 16 -5.51 -14.05 -3.81
C PHE A 16 -6.27 -15.37 -3.98
N THR A 17 -7.57 -15.30 -4.27
CA THR A 17 -8.38 -16.48 -4.62
C THR A 17 -7.88 -17.13 -5.90
N GLU A 18 -7.59 -16.33 -6.94
CA GLU A 18 -7.03 -16.84 -8.20
C GLU A 18 -5.59 -17.33 -8.01
N LEU A 19 -4.78 -16.62 -7.22
CA LEU A 19 -3.42 -17.03 -6.91
C LEU A 19 -3.37 -18.38 -6.18
N ALA A 20 -4.30 -18.63 -5.25
CA ALA A 20 -4.36 -19.87 -4.48
C ALA A 20 -4.54 -21.14 -5.33
N LYS A 21 -5.08 -21.00 -6.56
CA LYS A 21 -5.23 -22.12 -7.51
C LYS A 21 -3.89 -22.65 -8.00
N VAL A 22 -2.87 -21.81 -8.05
CA VAL A 22 -1.52 -22.16 -8.50
C VAL A 22 -0.51 -22.21 -7.36
N TRP A 23 -0.62 -21.28 -6.39
CA TRP A 23 0.22 -21.19 -5.20
C TRP A 23 -0.67 -21.18 -3.94
N PRO A 24 -1.02 -22.37 -3.41
CA PRO A 24 -1.79 -22.46 -2.16
C PRO A 24 -1.06 -21.82 -0.96
N LYS A 25 0.27 -21.82 -1.03
CA LYS A 25 1.17 -21.14 -0.12
C LYS A 25 2.26 -20.39 -0.88
N PHE A 26 2.77 -19.29 -0.32
CA PHE A 26 3.89 -18.52 -0.89
C PHE A 26 4.66 -17.76 0.20
N ASP A 27 5.82 -17.21 -0.17
CA ASP A 27 6.82 -16.70 0.79
C ASP A 27 6.79 -15.17 0.99
N GLY A 28 5.81 -14.48 0.40
CA GLY A 28 5.63 -13.04 0.57
C GLY A 28 5.40 -12.27 -0.73
N PHE A 29 5.18 -10.96 -0.59
CA PHE A 29 4.90 -10.07 -1.72
C PHE A 29 5.65 -8.74 -1.59
N VAL A 30 5.81 -8.07 -2.73
CA VAL A 30 6.35 -6.72 -2.83
C VAL A 30 5.21 -5.76 -3.17
N HIS A 31 4.96 -4.81 -2.29
CA HIS A 31 4.01 -3.73 -2.48
C HIS A 31 4.74 -2.48 -2.99
N SER A 32 4.69 -2.28 -4.30
CA SER A 32 5.27 -1.13 -4.99
C SER A 32 4.18 -0.23 -5.58
N ILE A 33 3.16 0.06 -4.77
CA ILE A 33 1.99 0.85 -5.16
C ILE A 33 1.97 2.17 -4.39
N GLY A 34 1.54 3.23 -5.06
CA GLY A 34 1.34 4.55 -4.48
C GLY A 34 0.61 5.45 -5.47
N PHE A 35 -0.33 6.24 -4.95
CA PHE A 35 -1.12 7.16 -5.75
C PHE A 35 -1.56 8.33 -4.88
N ALA A 36 -1.57 9.53 -5.46
CA ALA A 36 -2.30 10.68 -4.97
C ALA A 36 -2.82 11.47 -6.18
N PRO A 37 -3.95 12.18 -6.04
CA PRO A 37 -4.41 13.12 -7.06
C PRO A 37 -3.36 14.21 -7.35
N ALA A 38 -3.25 14.62 -8.61
CA ALA A 38 -2.18 15.52 -9.07
C ALA A 38 -2.20 16.89 -8.37
N ASP A 39 -3.38 17.43 -8.10
CA ASP A 39 -3.60 18.68 -7.36
C ASP A 39 -3.08 18.63 -5.92
N GLN A 40 -2.88 17.43 -5.36
CA GLN A 40 -2.37 17.25 -4.00
C GLN A 40 -0.82 17.22 -3.95
N LEU A 41 -0.16 17.25 -5.10
CA LEU A 41 1.30 17.18 -5.23
C LEU A 41 1.93 18.51 -5.65
N ASP A 42 1.12 19.50 -6.04
CA ASP A 42 1.61 20.79 -6.52
C ASP A 42 1.40 21.90 -5.50
N GLY A 43 2.32 22.86 -5.47
CA GLY A 43 2.24 24.04 -4.61
C GLY A 43 2.38 23.79 -3.11
N ASP A 44 1.94 24.78 -2.34
CA ASP A 44 2.01 24.76 -0.87
C ASP A 44 1.09 23.69 -0.28
N TYR A 45 1.63 22.86 0.62
CA TYR A 45 0.94 21.72 1.20
C TYR A 45 -0.39 22.10 1.89
N VAL A 46 -0.41 23.17 2.68
CA VAL A 46 -1.59 23.56 3.47
C VAL A 46 -2.72 24.04 2.56
N ASN A 47 -2.36 24.66 1.44
CA ASN A 47 -3.33 25.12 0.45
C ASN A 47 -3.81 24.00 -0.48
N ALA A 48 -2.92 23.06 -0.83
CA ALA A 48 -3.22 21.96 -1.74
C ALA A 48 -4.03 20.84 -1.07
N VAL A 49 -3.84 20.61 0.23
CA VAL A 49 -4.43 19.44 0.91
C VAL A 49 -5.95 19.54 1.04
N THR A 50 -6.64 18.51 0.59
CA THR A 50 -8.09 18.34 0.81
C THR A 50 -8.37 17.06 1.59
N ARG A 51 -9.54 16.98 2.24
CA ARG A 51 -9.95 15.76 2.95
C ARG A 51 -10.02 14.56 2.01
N GLU A 52 -10.57 14.76 0.81
CA GLU A 52 -10.71 13.67 -0.17
C GLU A 52 -9.35 13.26 -0.75
N GLY A 53 -8.50 14.23 -1.11
CA GLY A 53 -7.14 13.95 -1.58
C GLY A 53 -6.30 13.21 -0.54
N PHE A 54 -6.41 13.61 0.74
CA PHE A 54 -5.78 12.91 1.85
C PHE A 54 -6.28 11.47 2.00
N LYS A 55 -7.60 11.27 1.94
CA LYS A 55 -8.22 9.95 2.02
C LYS A 55 -7.70 9.03 0.90
N ILE A 56 -7.79 9.47 -0.35
CA ILE A 56 -7.33 8.69 -1.52
C ILE A 56 -5.83 8.36 -1.39
N ALA A 57 -5.00 9.34 -1.03
CA ALA A 57 -3.57 9.14 -0.93
C ALA A 57 -3.19 8.10 0.13
N HIS A 58 -3.84 8.13 1.30
CA HIS A 58 -3.59 7.16 2.36
C HIS A 58 -4.18 5.79 2.08
N ASP A 59 -5.35 5.75 1.44
CA ASP A 59 -6.03 4.51 1.08
C ASP A 59 -5.17 3.69 0.10
N ILE A 60 -4.77 4.31 -1.01
CA ILE A 60 -4.00 3.62 -2.06
C ILE A 60 -2.53 3.44 -1.69
N SER A 61 -1.91 4.40 -0.98
CA SER A 61 -0.46 4.36 -0.75
C SER A 61 -0.04 3.71 0.56
N ALA A 62 -0.97 3.48 1.51
CA ALA A 62 -0.66 2.92 2.82
C ALA A 62 -1.61 1.79 3.23
N TYR A 63 -2.93 2.02 3.17
CA TYR A 63 -3.90 1.03 3.64
C TYR A 63 -3.87 -0.25 2.80
N SER A 64 -3.78 -0.09 1.47
CA SER A 64 -3.61 -1.17 0.49
C SER A 64 -2.59 -2.25 0.89
N PHE A 65 -1.43 -1.87 1.45
CA PHE A 65 -0.43 -2.82 1.93
C PHE A 65 -0.97 -3.76 3.02
N VAL A 66 -1.68 -3.20 3.99
CA VAL A 66 -2.26 -3.96 5.10
C VAL A 66 -3.49 -4.76 4.64
N ALA A 67 -4.30 -4.19 3.73
CA ALA A 67 -5.43 -4.89 3.12
C ALA A 67 -4.97 -6.16 2.39
N MET A 68 -3.93 -6.06 1.55
CA MET A 68 -3.33 -7.22 0.89
C MET A 68 -2.73 -8.23 1.88
N ALA A 69 -2.02 -7.75 2.91
CA ALA A 69 -1.47 -8.62 3.95
C ALA A 69 -2.56 -9.40 4.70
N LYS A 70 -3.71 -8.77 4.95
CA LYS A 70 -4.87 -9.41 5.57
C LYS A 70 -5.46 -10.48 4.66
N ALA A 71 -5.65 -10.18 3.38
CA ALA A 71 -6.26 -11.09 2.41
C ALA A 71 -5.43 -12.36 2.17
N CYS A 72 -4.10 -12.25 2.17
CA CYS A 72 -3.21 -13.39 1.92
C CYS A 72 -2.69 -14.09 3.17
N ARG A 73 -3.10 -13.67 4.38
CA ARG A 73 -2.50 -14.13 5.65
C ARG A 73 -2.48 -15.65 5.79
N SER A 74 -3.55 -16.34 5.39
CA SER A 74 -3.64 -17.80 5.47
C SER A 74 -2.77 -18.52 4.44
N MET A 75 -2.30 -17.82 3.41
CA MET A 75 -1.47 -18.36 2.32
C MET A 75 0.04 -18.14 2.58
N LEU A 76 0.43 -17.33 3.56
CA LEU A 76 1.84 -17.12 3.85
C LEU A 76 2.46 -18.37 4.51
N ASN A 77 3.68 -18.70 4.08
CA ASN A 77 4.54 -19.69 4.74
C ASN A 77 5.17 -19.10 6.01
N PRO A 78 5.63 -19.94 6.96
CA PRO A 78 6.58 -19.51 7.98
C PRO A 78 7.75 -18.74 7.35
N ASP A 79 8.24 -17.72 8.03
CA ASP A 79 9.32 -16.84 7.57
C ASP A 79 9.06 -15.99 6.31
N SER A 80 7.79 -15.88 5.89
CA SER A 80 7.43 -14.97 4.79
C SER A 80 7.80 -13.51 5.07
N ALA A 81 8.12 -12.78 4.00
CA ALA A 81 8.48 -11.35 4.08
C ALA A 81 7.53 -10.48 3.26
N LEU A 82 7.00 -9.42 3.89
CA LEU A 82 6.15 -8.44 3.22
C LEU A 82 6.92 -7.12 3.09
N LEU A 83 7.25 -6.75 1.86
CA LEU A 83 8.05 -5.56 1.56
C LEU A 83 7.14 -4.45 1.02
N THR A 84 7.35 -3.21 1.47
CA THR A 84 6.74 -2.02 0.87
C THR A 84 7.79 -0.94 0.63
N LEU A 85 7.57 -0.11 -0.38
CA LEU A 85 8.46 1.01 -0.70
C LEU A 85 7.94 2.31 -0.06
N SER A 86 8.81 2.92 0.75
CA SER A 86 8.65 4.28 1.27
C SER A 86 9.64 5.24 0.59
N TYR A 87 9.53 6.52 0.88
CA TYR A 87 10.38 7.57 0.31
C TYR A 87 10.84 8.54 1.40
N LEU A 88 11.96 9.23 1.19
CA LEU A 88 12.51 10.20 2.15
C LEU A 88 11.51 11.27 2.59
N GLY A 89 10.53 11.59 1.74
CA GLY A 89 9.43 12.49 2.06
C GLY A 89 8.51 12.02 3.20
N ALA A 90 8.66 10.77 3.65
CA ALA A 90 8.03 10.22 4.85
C ALA A 90 8.74 10.65 6.16
N GLU A 91 10.03 10.97 6.10
CA GLU A 91 10.86 11.34 7.25
C GLU A 91 11.15 12.84 7.32
N ARG A 92 11.14 13.52 6.17
CA ARG A 92 11.46 14.95 6.05
C ARG A 92 10.49 15.63 5.10
N ALA A 93 10.14 16.88 5.38
CA ALA A 93 9.35 17.68 4.45
C ALA A 93 10.14 17.92 3.16
N ILE A 94 9.62 17.42 2.04
CA ILE A 94 10.19 17.63 0.70
C ILE A 94 9.17 18.45 -0.10
N PRO A 95 9.59 19.57 -0.74
CA PRO A 95 8.71 20.36 -1.60
C PRO A 95 7.98 19.47 -2.62
N ASN A 96 6.68 19.69 -2.80
CA ASN A 96 5.83 18.99 -3.77
C ASN A 96 5.64 17.47 -3.51
N TYR A 97 6.15 16.93 -2.39
CA TYR A 97 5.82 15.57 -1.96
C TYR A 97 4.56 15.52 -1.08
N ASN A 98 4.22 16.66 -0.46
CA ASN A 98 2.91 16.99 0.12
C ASN A 98 2.22 15.79 0.80
N VAL A 99 1.00 15.44 0.36
CA VAL A 99 0.17 14.41 0.99
C VAL A 99 0.75 12.99 0.88
N MET A 100 1.61 12.75 -0.12
CA MET A 100 2.30 11.47 -0.27
C MET A 100 3.35 11.23 0.82
N GLY A 101 3.91 12.29 1.41
CA GLY A 101 4.79 12.18 2.57
C GLY A 101 4.08 11.52 3.75
N ALA A 102 2.88 12.01 4.08
CA ALA A 102 2.05 11.44 5.13
C ALA A 102 1.67 9.98 4.84
N GLY A 103 1.21 9.67 3.62
CA GLY A 103 0.87 8.29 3.24
C GLY A 103 2.04 7.32 3.35
N LYS A 104 3.25 7.75 2.96
CA LYS A 104 4.45 6.91 3.02
C LYS A 104 5.03 6.74 4.44
N SER A 105 4.76 7.67 5.37
CA SER A 105 5.17 7.55 6.78
C SER A 105 4.51 6.38 7.52
N VAL A 106 3.33 5.96 7.07
CA VAL A 106 2.58 4.82 7.64
C VAL A 106 3.07 3.48 7.08
N SER A 107 3.71 3.49 5.91
CA SER A 107 4.13 2.28 5.18
C SER A 107 5.53 1.82 5.58
N GLY A 108 5.62 0.87 6.51
CA GLY A 108 6.86 0.19 6.90
C GLY A 108 6.88 -1.28 6.49
N SER A 109 8.03 -1.80 6.07
CA SER A 109 8.19 -3.22 5.75
C SER A 109 8.03 -4.09 7.00
N LYS A 110 7.34 -5.23 6.88
CA LYS A 110 7.08 -6.13 8.01
C LYS A 110 7.48 -7.55 7.67
N ARG A 111 8.20 -8.20 8.59
CA ARG A 111 8.30 -9.67 8.58
C ARG A 111 6.93 -10.22 8.96
N ALA A 112 6.45 -11.26 8.28
CA ALA A 112 5.17 -11.87 8.60
C ALA A 112 5.26 -12.49 10.01
N LEU A 113 4.80 -11.74 11.02
CA LEU A 113 4.77 -12.17 12.41
C LEU A 113 3.77 -13.33 12.51
N HIS A 114 4.29 -14.55 12.48
CA HIS A 114 3.55 -15.71 12.96
C HIS A 114 3.53 -15.59 14.49
N GLY A 115 2.34 -15.37 15.04
CA GLY A 115 2.06 -15.51 16.46
C GLY A 115 1.60 -16.93 16.77
#